data_AF-A0A935HAP8-F1
#
_entry.id   AF-A0A935HAP8-F1
#
_cell.length_a   1.000
_cell.length_b   1.000
_cell.length_c   1.000
_cell.angle_alpha   90.00
_cell.angle_beta   90.00
_cell.angle_gamma   90.00
#
_symmetry.space_group_name_H-M   'P 1'
#
loop_
_entity.id
_entity.type
_entity.pdbx_description
1 polymer ?
#
loop_
_entity_poly.entity_id
_entity_poly.type
_entity_poly.pdbx_seq_one_letter_code
_entity_poly.pdbx_strand_id
1 'polypeptide(L)'
;MKKVLAAVIAGILVWMWGAIFHMLTPLGVVDFKNEVAGEQVVMSAMQSEFTQGDGIYLLPSMNLGDHGDEAKAKAWAEKAKVGPYAFVVYHGNGLPGDPANMVPQILHKLLTSTIAAFMLAVVLGAIPGSYAKRVGVATVIGVFA
;
A
#
# COMPACT_ATOMS: atom_id res chain seq x y z
N MET A 1 -14.13 15.49 26.75
CA MET A 1 -12.75 15.14 27.17
C MET A 1 -12.50 13.64 27.29
N LYS A 2 -13.23 12.88 28.14
CA LYS A 2 -12.98 11.43 28.34
C LYS A 2 -12.98 10.57 27.05
N LYS A 3 -13.93 10.80 26.14
CA LYS A 3 -14.03 10.07 24.85
C LYS A 3 -12.87 10.40 23.90
N VAL A 4 -12.43 11.65 23.89
CA VAL A 4 -11.29 12.10 23.08
C VAL A 4 -9.99 11.48 23.61
N LEU A 5 -9.80 11.50 24.94
CA LEU A 5 -8.66 10.85 25.58
C LEU A 5 -8.64 9.34 25.29
N ALA A 6 -9.78 8.66 25.38
CA ALA A 6 -9.89 7.25 25.05
C ALA A 6 -9.53 6.96 23.58
N ALA A 7 -9.96 7.83 22.65
CA ALA A 7 -9.63 7.70 21.24
C ALA A 7 -8.13 7.91 20.97
N VAL A 8 -7.49 8.88 21.64
CA VAL A 8 -6.05 9.11 21.54
C VAL A 8 -5.26 7.92 22.06
N ILE A 9 -5.62 7.40 23.24
CA ILE A 9 -4.97 6.21 23.81
C ILE A 9 -5.15 5.00 22.90
N ALA A 10 -6.36 4.77 22.37
CA ALA A 10 -6.61 3.68 21.43
C ALA A 10 -5.77 3.83 20.14
N GLY A 11 -5.66 5.04 19.61
CA GLY A 11 -4.81 5.36 18.46
C GLY A 11 -3.33 5.05 18.69
N ILE A 12 -2.81 5.42 19.86
CA ILE A 12 -1.43 5.11 20.26
C ILE A 12 -1.22 3.59 20.35
N LEU A 13 -2.15 2.86 20.97
CA LEU A 13 -2.07 1.39 21.09
C LEU A 13 -2.08 0.71 19.71
N VAL A 14 -2.96 1.15 18.81
CA VAL A 14 -3.02 0.63 17.42
C VAL A 14 -1.73 0.93 16.68
N TRP A 15 -1.20 2.15 16.81
CA TRP A 15 0.07 2.54 16.20
C TRP A 15 1.24 1.71 16.73
N MET A 16 1.33 1.53 18.05
CA MET A 16 2.36 0.68 18.69
C MET A 16 2.28 -0.76 18.21
N TRP A 17 1.06 -1.32 18.15
CA TRP A 17 0.87 -2.67 17.62
C TRP A 17 1.31 -2.77 16.15
N GLY A 18 0.94 -1.78 15.32
CA GLY A 18 1.39 -1.71 13.93
C GLY A 18 2.92 -1.65 13.80
N ALA A 19 3.59 -0.89 14.65
CA ALA A 19 5.06 -0.84 14.69
C ALA A 19 5.68 -2.19 15.11
N ILE A 20 5.15 -2.83 16.16
CA ILE A 20 5.59 -4.16 16.60
C ILE A 20 5.43 -5.17 15.47
N PHE A 21 4.26 -5.22 14.86
CA PHE A 21 3.97 -6.12 13.74
C PHE A 21 4.91 -5.87 12.56
N HIS A 22 5.14 -4.60 12.19
CA HIS A 22 6.02 -4.22 11.10
C HIS A 22 7.48 -4.65 11.33
N MET A 23 8.00 -4.50 12.56
CA MET A 23 9.40 -4.83 12.85
C MET A 23 9.62 -6.32 13.13
N LEU A 24 8.64 -7.00 13.72
CA LEU A 24 8.81 -8.37 14.19
C LEU A 24 8.29 -9.43 13.22
N THR A 25 7.53 -9.04 12.20
CA THR A 25 7.02 -9.98 11.20
C THR A 25 7.67 -9.74 9.83
N PRO A 26 7.96 -10.80 9.07
CA PRO A 26 8.50 -10.67 7.71
C PRO A 26 7.41 -10.32 6.69
N LEU A 27 6.14 -10.18 7.11
CA LEU A 27 4.99 -10.10 6.20
C LEU A 27 5.05 -8.90 5.26
N GLY A 28 5.73 -7.81 5.65
CA GLY A 28 5.90 -6.63 4.80
C GLY A 28 7.02 -6.75 3.75
N VAL A 29 7.90 -7.76 3.84
CA VAL A 29 9.11 -7.85 3.01
C VAL A 29 9.38 -9.27 2.49
N VAL A 30 8.50 -10.24 2.78
CA VAL A 30 8.71 -11.67 2.46
C VAL A 30 9.00 -11.92 0.99
N ASP A 31 8.40 -11.14 0.10
CA ASP A 31 8.57 -11.27 -1.35
C ASP A 31 9.48 -10.20 -1.96
N PHE A 32 10.05 -9.29 -1.14
CA PHE A 32 10.99 -8.31 -1.65
C PHE A 32 12.28 -9.02 -2.05
N LYS A 33 12.72 -8.78 -3.28
CA LYS A 33 14.00 -9.26 -3.78
C LYS A 33 15.04 -8.14 -3.62
N ASN A 34 16.30 -8.55 -3.46
CA ASN A 34 17.42 -7.63 -3.38
C ASN A 34 17.62 -6.90 -4.72
N GLU A 35 18.53 -5.92 -4.71
CA GLU A 35 19.01 -5.23 -5.90
C GLU A 35 19.35 -6.21 -7.04
N VAL A 36 19.06 -5.79 -8.27
CA VAL A 36 19.42 -6.56 -9.47
C VAL A 36 20.77 -6.06 -9.98
N ALA A 37 21.63 -6.98 -10.46
CA ALA A 37 22.97 -6.62 -10.94
C ALA A 37 22.99 -5.53 -12.04
N GLY A 38 21.91 -5.41 -12.81
CA GLY A 38 21.74 -4.42 -13.87
C GLY A 38 20.87 -3.22 -13.47
N GLU A 39 20.73 -2.90 -12.19
CA GLU A 39 19.78 -1.88 -11.70
C GLU A 39 19.89 -0.56 -12.48
N GLN A 40 21.10 -0.02 -12.63
CA GLN A 40 21.30 1.23 -13.35
C GLN A 40 20.83 1.15 -14.82
N VAL A 41 21.01 0.02 -15.48
CA VAL A 41 20.57 -0.20 -16.86
C VAL A 41 19.04 -0.20 -16.94
N VAL A 42 18.39 -0.91 -16.00
CA VAL A 42 16.91 -0.95 -15.91
C VAL A 42 16.35 0.43 -15.61
N MET A 43 16.96 1.15 -14.66
CA MET A 43 16.55 2.51 -14.29
C MET A 43 16.70 3.49 -15.46
N SER A 44 17.81 3.45 -16.19
CA SER A 44 18.03 4.30 -17.36
C SER A 44 17.05 3.99 -18.50
N ALA A 45 16.73 2.71 -18.74
CA ALA A 45 15.72 2.33 -19.73
C ALA A 45 14.32 2.79 -19.33
N MET A 46 13.94 2.66 -18.05
CA MET A 46 12.65 3.22 -17.59
C MET A 46 12.61 4.73 -17.76
N GLN A 47 13.70 5.43 -17.45
CA GLN A 47 13.77 6.88 -17.63
C GLN A 47 13.65 7.32 -19.10
N SER A 48 14.18 6.56 -20.06
CA SER A 48 14.05 6.88 -21.48
C SER A 48 12.66 6.54 -22.03
N GLU A 49 12.07 5.42 -21.60
CA GLU A 49 10.86 4.88 -22.20
C GLU A 49 9.57 5.35 -21.52
N PHE A 50 9.59 5.67 -20.22
CA PHE A 50 8.38 6.02 -19.45
C PHE A 50 8.03 7.50 -19.59
N THR A 51 7.82 7.90 -20.84
CA THR A 51 7.58 9.29 -21.26
C THR A 51 6.23 9.85 -20.82
N GLN A 52 5.31 9.01 -20.33
CA GLN A 52 4.02 9.45 -19.78
C GLN A 52 4.14 10.04 -18.37
N GLY A 53 5.33 9.99 -17.75
CA GLY A 53 5.62 10.58 -16.45
C GLY A 53 5.39 9.61 -15.28
N ASP A 54 5.22 10.17 -14.09
CA ASP A 54 5.05 9.39 -12.86
C ASP A 54 3.74 8.59 -12.88
N GLY A 55 3.77 7.36 -12.37
CA GLY A 55 2.58 6.52 -12.34
C GLY A 55 2.84 5.03 -12.21
N ILE A 56 1.80 4.25 -12.48
CA ILE A 56 1.83 2.79 -12.47
C ILE A 56 1.87 2.29 -13.89
N TYR A 57 2.91 1.52 -14.22
CA TYR A 57 3.08 0.89 -15.51
C TYR A 57 2.92 -0.63 -15.37
N LEU A 58 2.13 -1.21 -16.26
CA LEU A 58 2.03 -2.65 -16.43
C LEU A 58 2.86 -3.05 -17.65
N LEU A 59 3.71 -4.07 -17.52
CA LEU A 59 4.53 -4.55 -18.62
C LEU A 59 4.35 -6.06 -18.79
N PRO A 60 4.01 -6.55 -20.00
CA PRO A 60 3.54 -5.76 -21.15
C PRO A 60 2.13 -5.19 -20.91
N SER A 61 1.92 -3.92 -21.23
CA SER A 61 0.59 -3.30 -21.27
C SER A 61 -0.04 -3.39 -22.67
N MET A 62 -1.36 -3.22 -22.68
CA MET A 62 -2.12 -2.83 -23.86
C MET A 62 -2.48 -1.35 -23.72
N ASN A 63 -2.48 -0.60 -24.82
CA ASN A 63 -2.97 0.77 -24.78
C ASN A 63 -4.46 0.79 -24.43
N LEU A 64 -4.85 1.67 -23.51
CA LEU A 64 -6.25 1.76 -23.05
C LEU A 64 -7.25 2.00 -24.19
N GLY A 65 -6.86 2.75 -25.21
CA GLY A 65 -7.69 3.02 -26.40
C GLY A 65 -7.87 1.83 -27.33
N ASP A 66 -7.06 0.77 -27.19
CA ASP A 66 -7.06 -0.38 -28.08
C ASP A 66 -7.93 -1.54 -27.57
N HIS A 67 -8.51 -1.46 -26.37
CA HIS A 67 -9.25 -2.58 -25.74
C HIS A 67 -10.48 -3.06 -26.53
N GLY A 68 -11.00 -2.25 -27.47
CA GLY A 68 -12.08 -2.65 -28.38
C GLY A 68 -11.64 -3.34 -29.67
N ASP A 69 -10.32 -3.42 -29.92
CA ASP A 69 -9.76 -4.04 -31.13
C ASP A 69 -9.34 -5.49 -30.83
N GLU A 70 -10.10 -6.44 -31.36
CA GLU A 70 -9.88 -7.88 -31.14
C GLU A 70 -8.51 -8.37 -31.62
N ALA A 71 -7.99 -7.80 -32.72
CA ALA A 71 -6.69 -8.21 -33.25
C ALA A 71 -5.55 -7.75 -32.33
N LYS A 72 -5.64 -6.51 -31.82
CA LYS A 72 -4.66 -5.98 -30.86
C LYS A 72 -4.76 -6.69 -29.51
N ALA A 73 -5.97 -6.99 -29.04
CA ALA A 73 -6.18 -7.74 -27.80
C ALA A 73 -5.55 -9.14 -27.88
N LYS A 74 -5.73 -9.83 -29.02
CA LYS A 74 -5.11 -11.13 -29.27
C LYS A 74 -3.58 -11.04 -29.32
N ALA A 75 -3.03 -10.02 -30.01
CA ALA A 75 -1.58 -9.82 -30.09
C ALA A 75 -0.96 -9.53 -28.71
N TRP A 76 -1.60 -8.68 -27.90
CA TRP A 76 -1.18 -8.43 -26.52
C TRP A 76 -1.26 -9.72 -25.69
N ALA A 77 -2.34 -10.49 -25.79
CA ALA A 77 -2.50 -11.74 -25.04
C ALA A 77 -1.39 -12.75 -25.37
N GLU A 78 -1.02 -12.90 -26.64
CA GLU A 78 0.09 -13.77 -27.04
C GLU A 78 1.44 -13.27 -26.50
N LYS A 79 1.70 -11.95 -26.54
CA LYS A 79 2.90 -11.36 -25.93
C LYS A 79 2.95 -11.57 -24.42
N ALA A 80 1.82 -11.38 -23.72
CA ALA A 80 1.72 -11.48 -22.27
C ALA A 80 1.88 -12.92 -21.74
N LYS A 81 1.60 -13.94 -22.56
CA LYS A 81 1.77 -15.36 -22.17
C LYS A 81 3.21 -15.82 -22.10
N VAL A 82 4.10 -15.23 -22.91
CA VAL A 82 5.46 -15.75 -23.13
C VAL A 82 6.53 -14.88 -22.45
N GLY A 83 6.20 -13.61 -22.17
CA GLY A 83 7.13 -12.64 -21.60
C GLY A 83 7.06 -12.50 -20.08
N PRO A 84 8.02 -11.77 -19.48
CA PRO A 84 7.93 -11.37 -18.08
C PRO A 84 6.75 -10.41 -17.87
N TYR A 85 6.16 -10.50 -16.68
CA TYR A 85 5.18 -9.53 -16.20
C TYR A 85 5.81 -8.63 -15.14
N ALA A 86 5.59 -7.33 -15.24
CA ALA A 86 6.00 -6.37 -14.22
C ALA A 86 4.88 -5.38 -13.89
N PHE A 87 4.73 -5.11 -12.60
CA PHE A 87 3.97 -3.99 -12.07
C PHE A 87 4.99 -2.98 -11.54
N VAL A 88 5.09 -1.83 -12.18
CA VAL A 88 6.12 -0.84 -11.88
C VAL A 88 5.47 0.41 -11.31
N VAL A 89 5.83 0.77 -10.08
CA VAL A 89 5.54 2.09 -9.53
C VAL A 89 6.73 2.99 -9.89
N TYR A 90 6.51 3.91 -10.82
CA TYR A 90 7.56 4.77 -11.36
C TYR A 90 7.40 6.21 -10.90
N HIS A 91 8.52 6.79 -10.48
CA HIS A 91 8.65 8.21 -10.19
C HIS A 91 9.99 8.70 -10.76
N GLY A 92 9.95 9.52 -11.81
CA GLY A 92 11.11 9.86 -12.62
C GLY A 92 12.11 10.78 -11.92
N ASN A 93 11.67 11.49 -10.88
CA ASN A 93 12.48 12.47 -10.15
C ASN A 93 13.09 11.92 -8.84
N GLY A 94 13.16 10.60 -8.68
CA GLY A 94 13.65 9.97 -7.45
C GLY A 94 12.66 10.08 -6.27
N LEU A 95 13.04 9.62 -5.08
CA LEU A 95 12.15 9.69 -3.91
C LEU A 95 12.02 11.14 -3.41
N PRO A 96 10.80 11.60 -3.03
CA PRO A 96 10.63 12.92 -2.45
C PRO A 96 11.25 12.99 -1.05
N GLY A 97 12.08 14.00 -0.82
CA GLY A 97 12.74 14.22 0.47
C GLY A 97 13.92 13.27 0.71
N ASP A 98 14.34 13.20 1.97
CA ASP A 98 15.41 12.28 2.39
C ASP A 98 14.80 10.90 2.72
N PRO A 99 15.13 9.84 1.97
CA PRO A 99 14.62 8.49 2.25
C PRO A 99 15.11 7.92 3.58
N ALA A 100 16.17 8.47 4.18
CA ALA A 100 16.60 8.10 5.54
C ALA A 100 15.77 8.78 6.63
N ASN A 101 15.07 9.87 6.31
CA ASN A 101 14.24 10.59 7.27
C ASN A 101 12.86 9.93 7.43
N MET A 102 12.75 9.07 8.44
CA MET A 102 11.51 8.37 8.76
C MET A 102 10.51 9.18 9.59
N VAL A 103 10.88 10.35 10.10
CA VAL A 103 10.03 11.16 10.99
C VAL A 103 8.67 11.49 10.35
N PRO A 104 8.59 11.97 9.10
CA PRO A 104 7.31 12.27 8.47
C PRO A 104 6.40 11.03 8.37
N GLN A 105 6.97 9.87 8.06
CA GLN A 105 6.23 8.62 7.92
C GLN A 105 5.72 8.11 9.26
N ILE A 106 6.54 8.22 10.31
CA ILE A 106 6.15 7.87 11.69
C ILE A 106 4.97 8.73 12.14
N LEU A 107 5.05 10.05 11.95
CA LEU A 107 3.97 10.98 12.32
C LEU A 107 2.71 10.74 11.49
N HIS A 108 2.85 10.49 10.18
CA HIS A 108 1.74 10.15 9.31
C HIS A 108 1.03 8.86 9.78
N LYS A 109 1.79 7.81 10.13
CA LYS A 109 1.24 6.56 10.66
C LYS A 109 0.58 6.73 12.03
N LEU A 110 1.14 7.54 12.92
CA LEU A 110 0.52 7.85 14.21
C LEU A 110 -0.83 8.55 14.03
N LEU A 111 -0.88 9.55 13.16
CA LEU A 111 -2.10 10.30 12.87
C LEU A 111 -3.18 9.41 12.24
N THR A 112 -2.83 8.66 11.19
CA THR A 112 -3.77 7.77 10.50
C THR A 112 -4.26 6.64 11.39
N SER A 113 -3.41 6.06 12.25
CA SER A 113 -3.82 5.06 13.25
C SER A 113 -4.81 5.63 14.27
N THR A 114 -4.59 6.88 14.69
CA THR A 114 -5.50 7.57 15.62
C THR A 114 -6.86 7.84 14.98
N ILE A 115 -6.88 8.29 13.72
CA ILE A 115 -8.11 8.48 12.95
C ILE A 115 -8.86 7.15 12.79
N ALA A 116 -8.14 6.08 12.40
CA ALA A 116 -8.73 4.75 12.23
C ALA A 116 -9.33 4.22 13.54
N ALA A 117 -8.62 4.35 14.66
CA ALA A 117 -9.12 3.96 15.99
C ALA A 117 -10.37 4.76 16.39
N PHE A 118 -10.40 6.06 16.09
CA PHE A 118 -11.57 6.90 16.32
C PHE A 118 -12.77 6.46 15.45
N MET A 119 -12.57 6.21 14.16
CA MET A 119 -13.61 5.72 13.27
C MET A 119 -14.16 4.36 13.73
N LEU A 120 -13.29 3.44 14.13
CA LEU A 120 -13.70 2.15 14.70
C LEU A 120 -14.53 2.36 15.97
N ALA A 121 -14.13 3.28 16.87
CA ALA A 121 -14.90 3.58 18.07
C ALA A 121 -16.30 4.13 17.76
N VAL A 122 -16.45 4.95 16.71
CA VAL A 122 -17.76 5.44 16.23
C VAL A 122 -18.62 4.27 15.74
N VAL A 123 -18.06 3.38 14.91
CA VAL A 123 -18.76 2.18 14.41
C VAL A 123 -19.20 1.29 15.56
N LEU A 124 -18.30 0.94 16.48
CA LEU A 124 -18.60 0.08 17.62
C LEU A 124 -19.61 0.73 18.60
N GLY A 125 -19.59 2.07 18.71
CA GLY A 125 -20.55 2.83 19.51
C GLY A 125 -21.98 2.73 18.98
N ALA A 126 -22.15 2.61 17.67
CA ALA A 126 -23.46 2.43 17.03
C ALA A 126 -23.99 0.99 17.10
N ILE A 127 -23.15 0.01 17.48
CA ILE A 127 -23.57 -1.40 17.57
C ILE A 127 -24.28 -1.65 18.90
N PRO A 128 -25.58 -2.02 18.90
CA PRO A 128 -26.27 -2.45 20.09
C PRO A 128 -25.83 -3.87 20.49
N GLY A 129 -25.80 -4.15 21.78
CA GLY A 129 -25.47 -5.45 22.34
C GLY A 129 -24.32 -5.41 23.34
N SER A 130 -23.78 -6.60 23.64
CA SER A 130 -22.73 -6.79 24.64
C SER A 130 -21.37 -6.26 24.16
N TYR A 131 -20.47 -6.02 25.13
CA TYR A 131 -19.06 -5.71 24.84
C TYR A 131 -18.40 -6.80 23.99
N ALA A 132 -18.66 -8.08 24.26
CA ALA A 132 -18.15 -9.20 23.48
C ALA A 132 -18.53 -9.12 21.99
N LYS A 133 -19.76 -8.69 21.67
CA LYS A 133 -20.19 -8.48 20.27
C LYS A 133 -19.35 -7.39 19.59
N ARG A 134 -19.08 -6.29 20.29
CA ARG A 134 -18.25 -5.19 19.77
C ARG A 134 -16.79 -5.61 19.56
N VAL A 135 -16.24 -6.40 20.49
CA VAL A 135 -14.91 -7.01 20.33
C VAL A 135 -14.89 -7.92 19.10
N GLY A 136 -15.86 -8.83 18.95
CA GLY A 136 -15.94 -9.72 17.79
C GLY A 136 -16.01 -8.97 16.46
N VAL A 137 -16.80 -7.89 16.38
CA VAL A 137 -16.84 -7.03 15.18
C VAL A 137 -15.49 -6.35 14.93
N ALA A 138 -14.85 -5.82 15.97
CA ALA A 138 -13.53 -5.20 15.85
C ALA A 138 -12.47 -6.20 15.36
N THR A 139 -12.51 -7.45 15.85
CA THR A 139 -11.62 -8.53 15.42
C THR A 139 -11.83 -8.86 13.94
N VAL A 140 -13.08 -9.02 13.48
CA VAL A 140 -13.37 -9.30 12.07
C VAL A 140 -12.88 -8.18 11.16
N ILE A 141 -13.11 -6.91 11.55
CA ILE A 141 -12.58 -5.75 10.81
C ILE A 141 -11.05 -5.81 10.75
N GLY A 142 -10.39 -6.13 11.88
CA GLY A 142 -8.93 -6.20 11.97
C GLY A 142 -8.27 -7.34 11.19
N VAL A 143 -9.02 -8.35 10.73
CA VAL A 143 -8.47 -9.41 9.85
C VAL A 143 -8.27 -8.91 8.42
N PHE A 144 -9.06 -7.92 7.97
CA PHE A 144 -9.00 -7.38 6.60
C PHE A 144 -8.25 -6.05 6.49
N ALA A 145 -7.90 -5.44 7.63
CA ALA A 145 -7.22 -4.15 7.71
C ALA A 145 -5.70 -4.33 7.77
#